data_AF-A0A372UIS5-F1
#
_entry.id   AF-A0A372UIS5-F1
#
_cell.length_a   1.000
_cell.length_b   1.000
_cell.length_c   1.000
_cell.angle_alpha   90.00
_cell.angle_beta   90.00
_cell.angle_gamma   90.00
#
_symmetry.space_group_name_H-M   'P 1'
#
loop_
_entity.id
_entity.type
_entity.pdbx_description
1 polymer ?
#
loop_
_entity_poly.entity_id
_entity_poly.type
_entity_poly.pdbx_seq_one_letter_code
_entity_poly.pdbx_strand_id
1 'polypeptide(L)'
;MEYQKTKKQSSSNRKGRTIVSMILSFLIAVALTMAALLGSLRLGFLNEKMIVRSLNVKDYYGVVCDDFYERVEDLSIPLGIPKSALEGIVDTNSMYNDIRASLEASLTGQTYQPDTGKLRTKLKENVENYAKSREIELGEAQQTVLNTYLEQVADQYVRATKIPFIEYYGRIHGFAEKVITVGILGCLVFAVLAGIILFRMYIWKHHAMRYLVYSTLASGLMIGLVPAYLLLAQDYRRLVIEPEYLYQFMVTYVTNGLLIFEGFAIGFFGIAALLLMRIASLRRRLIKNSRG
;
A
#
# COMPACT_ATOMS: atom_id res chain seq x y z
N MET A 1 10.15 46.62 46.69
CA MET A 1 10.93 45.51 46.07
C MET A 1 10.14 44.20 45.95
N GLU A 2 9.24 43.89 46.89
CA GLU A 2 8.40 42.66 46.88
C GLU A 2 7.46 42.54 45.66
N TYR A 3 6.82 43.64 45.27
CA TYR A 3 5.91 43.70 44.11
C TYR A 3 6.59 43.41 42.76
N GLN A 4 7.87 43.78 42.60
CA GLN A 4 8.62 43.46 41.38
C GLN A 4 9.10 42.01 41.36
N LYS A 5 9.41 41.42 42.53
CA LYS A 5 9.76 39.99 42.66
C LYS A 5 8.55 39.10 42.31
N THR A 6 7.36 39.39 42.82
CA THR A 6 6.14 38.61 42.53
C THR A 6 5.71 38.71 41.06
N LYS A 7 5.81 39.89 40.43
CA LYS A 7 5.53 40.06 39.00
C LYS A 7 6.53 39.28 38.13
N LYS A 8 7.83 39.35 38.45
CA LYS A 8 8.89 38.60 37.75
C LYS A 8 8.71 37.08 37.90
N GLN A 9 8.37 36.60 39.09
CA GLN A 9 8.11 35.19 39.39
C GLN A 9 6.84 34.66 38.69
N SER A 10 5.75 35.44 38.64
CA SER A 10 4.54 35.08 37.89
C SER A 10 4.79 35.00 36.37
N SER A 11 5.64 35.89 35.83
CA SER A 11 6.01 35.90 34.41
C SER A 11 6.92 34.73 34.02
N SER A 12 7.84 34.34 34.92
CA SER A 12 8.74 33.19 34.74
C SER A 12 7.95 31.88 34.70
N ASN A 13 7.03 31.69 35.63
CA ASN A 13 6.13 30.52 35.64
C ASN A 13 5.25 30.45 34.38
N ARG A 14 4.84 31.60 33.84
CA ARG A 14 4.09 31.68 32.57
C ARG A 14 4.95 31.29 31.36
N LYS A 15 6.21 31.73 31.30
CA LYS A 15 7.18 31.36 30.26
C LYS A 15 7.51 29.86 30.31
N GLY A 16 7.82 29.32 31.49
CA GLY A 16 8.11 27.89 31.68
C GLY A 16 6.94 27.00 31.23
N ARG A 17 5.71 27.33 31.63
CA ARG A 17 4.51 26.62 31.16
C ARG A 17 4.36 26.65 29.63
N THR A 18 4.66 27.79 29.00
CA THR A 18 4.55 27.93 27.54
C THR A 18 5.55 27.02 26.83
N ILE A 19 6.79 26.94 27.32
CA ILE A 19 7.82 26.04 26.78
C ILE A 19 7.39 24.59 26.91
N VAL A 20 6.96 24.16 28.10
CA VAL A 20 6.46 22.79 28.32
C VAL A 20 5.28 22.48 27.41
N SER A 21 4.37 23.43 27.21
CA SER A 21 3.23 23.25 26.30
C SER A 21 3.65 23.08 24.83
N MET A 22 4.69 23.81 24.39
CA MET A 22 5.26 23.63 23.06
C MET A 22 5.91 22.24 22.90
N ILE A 23 6.65 21.78 23.90
CA ILE A 23 7.25 20.44 23.90
C ILE A 23 6.17 19.37 23.84
N LEU A 24 5.14 19.46 24.69
CA LEU A 24 4.02 18.53 24.68
C LEU A 24 3.28 18.55 23.34
N SER A 25 3.07 19.74 22.76
CA SER A 25 2.46 19.88 21.44
C SER A 25 3.28 19.19 20.35
N PHE A 26 4.60 19.36 20.37
CA PHE A 26 5.50 18.68 19.44
C PHE A 26 5.45 17.15 19.62
N LEU A 27 5.50 16.66 20.85
CA LEU A 27 5.41 15.23 21.14
C LEU A 27 4.08 14.61 20.69
N ILE A 28 2.96 15.32 20.88
CA ILE A 28 1.65 14.92 20.35
C ILE A 28 1.70 14.88 18.81
N ALA A 29 2.30 15.89 18.17
CA ALA A 29 2.40 15.93 16.71
C ALA A 29 3.18 14.72 16.17
N VAL A 30 4.32 14.40 16.77
CA VAL A 30 5.14 13.24 16.39
C VAL A 30 4.37 11.94 16.59
N ALA A 31 3.70 11.77 17.73
CA ALA A 31 2.92 10.56 18.02
C ALA A 31 1.74 10.38 17.06
N LEU A 32 0.99 11.45 16.78
CA LEU A 32 -0.12 11.42 15.81
C LEU A 32 0.38 11.14 14.39
N THR A 33 1.50 11.74 13.98
CA THR A 33 2.13 11.47 12.68
C THR A 33 2.55 10.01 12.59
N MET A 34 3.19 9.46 13.62
CA MET A 34 3.59 8.06 13.64
C MET A 34 2.38 7.12 13.58
N ALA A 35 1.32 7.40 14.33
CA ALA A 35 0.06 6.64 14.26
C ALA A 35 -0.54 6.69 12.85
N ALA A 36 -0.53 7.86 12.19
CA ALA A 36 -1.03 8.02 10.83
C ALA A 36 -0.14 7.35 9.79
N LEU A 37 1.18 7.37 9.94
CA LEU A 37 2.12 6.63 9.08
C LEU A 37 1.83 5.13 9.15
N LEU A 38 1.76 4.59 10.36
CA LEU A 38 1.45 3.17 10.60
C LEU A 38 0.04 2.82 10.10
N GLY A 39 -0.95 3.68 10.33
CA GLY A 39 -2.31 3.52 9.81
C GLY A 39 -2.38 3.55 8.29
N SER A 40 -1.61 4.44 7.65
CA SER A 40 -1.55 4.55 6.19
C SER A 40 -0.86 3.35 5.56
N LEU A 41 0.20 2.83 6.19
CA LEU A 41 0.80 1.56 5.78
C LEU A 41 -0.21 0.42 5.88
N ARG A 42 -0.95 0.30 6.98
CA ARG A 42 -1.95 -0.76 7.18
C ARG A 42 -3.11 -0.71 6.19
N LEU A 43 -3.64 0.48 5.94
CA LEU A 43 -4.84 0.67 5.12
C LEU A 43 -4.51 0.82 3.63
N GLY A 44 -3.29 1.22 3.30
CA GLY A 44 -2.78 1.34 1.94
C GLY A 44 -1.98 0.10 1.52
N PHE A 45 -0.66 0.17 1.69
CA PHE A 45 0.28 -0.81 1.14
C PHE A 45 0.13 -2.23 1.74
N LEU A 46 -0.15 -2.33 3.03
CA LEU A 46 -0.29 -3.62 3.72
C LEU A 46 -1.74 -4.10 3.80
N ASN A 47 -2.56 -3.68 2.84
CA ASN A 47 -3.95 -4.09 2.75
C ASN A 47 -4.17 -5.01 1.56
N GLU A 48 -4.53 -6.26 1.84
CA GLU A 48 -4.86 -7.27 0.83
C GLU A 48 -5.93 -6.78 -0.17
N LYS A 49 -6.99 -6.13 0.32
CA LYS A 49 -8.05 -5.60 -0.56
C LYS A 49 -7.51 -4.53 -1.50
N MET A 50 -6.50 -3.77 -1.08
CA MET A 50 -5.85 -2.76 -1.92
C MET A 50 -5.02 -3.41 -3.03
N ILE A 51 -4.31 -4.49 -2.72
CA ILE A 51 -3.55 -5.27 -3.70
C ILE A 51 -4.51 -5.86 -4.74
N VAL A 52 -5.53 -6.61 -4.29
CA VAL A 52 -6.54 -7.23 -5.16
C VAL A 52 -7.24 -6.18 -6.01
N ARG A 53 -7.64 -5.04 -5.43
CA ARG A 53 -8.28 -3.96 -6.18
C ARG A 53 -7.36 -3.41 -7.27
N SER A 54 -6.05 -3.30 -7.01
CA SER A 54 -5.10 -2.74 -7.97
C SER A 54 -4.86 -3.65 -9.17
N LEU A 55 -5.09 -4.96 -9.05
CA LEU A 55 -5.07 -5.92 -10.16
C LEU A 55 -6.32 -5.78 -11.05
N ASN A 56 -7.48 -5.45 -10.46
CA ASN A 56 -8.75 -5.41 -11.19
C ASN A 56 -8.97 -4.15 -12.07
N VAL A 57 -8.17 -3.08 -11.93
CA VAL A 57 -8.46 -1.78 -12.58
C VAL A 57 -8.19 -1.79 -14.09
N LYS A 58 -7.33 -2.67 -14.60
CA LYS A 58 -6.87 -2.66 -16.00
C LYS A 58 -6.84 -4.03 -16.68
N ASP A 59 -7.73 -4.94 -16.27
CA ASP A 59 -7.73 -6.32 -16.77
C ASP A 59 -6.35 -6.99 -16.70
N TYR A 60 -5.71 -6.91 -15.52
CA TYR A 60 -4.39 -7.49 -15.29
C TYR A 60 -4.33 -8.95 -15.74
N TYR A 61 -5.40 -9.72 -15.48
CA TYR A 61 -5.46 -11.15 -15.78
C TYR A 61 -5.53 -11.43 -17.28
N GLY A 62 -6.30 -10.65 -18.04
CA GLY A 62 -6.31 -10.74 -19.50
C GLY A 62 -4.94 -10.44 -20.10
N VAL A 63 -4.32 -9.34 -19.68
CA VAL A 63 -3.00 -8.93 -20.20
C VAL A 63 -1.89 -9.93 -19.83
N VAL A 64 -1.94 -10.57 -18.65
CA VAL A 64 -1.01 -11.65 -18.30
C VAL A 64 -1.21 -12.88 -19.19
N CYS A 65 -2.47 -13.20 -19.54
CA CYS A 65 -2.76 -14.29 -20.47
C CYS A 65 -2.17 -14.00 -21.85
N ASP A 66 -2.34 -12.77 -22.36
CA ASP A 66 -1.80 -12.34 -23.65
C ASP A 66 -0.26 -12.36 -23.68
N ASP A 67 0.40 -11.82 -22.64
CA ASP A 67 1.87 -11.86 -22.49
C ASP A 67 2.39 -13.30 -22.38
N PHE A 68 1.66 -14.20 -21.70
CA PHE A 68 1.99 -15.63 -21.69
C PHE A 68 1.98 -16.21 -23.10
N TYR A 69 0.94 -15.94 -23.89
CA TYR A 69 0.86 -16.42 -25.28
C TYR A 69 1.98 -15.84 -26.16
N GLU A 70 2.33 -14.57 -26.01
CA GLU A 70 3.44 -13.93 -26.73
C GLU A 70 4.78 -14.61 -26.42
N ARG A 71 5.08 -14.87 -25.13
CA ARG A 71 6.30 -15.59 -24.73
C ARG A 71 6.35 -17.02 -25.25
N VAL A 72 5.21 -17.71 -25.28
CA VAL A 72 5.13 -19.07 -25.80
C VAL A 72 5.31 -19.08 -27.32
N GLU A 73 4.80 -18.08 -28.03
CA GLU A 73 5.04 -17.88 -29.45
C GLU A 73 6.54 -17.68 -29.74
N ASP A 74 7.23 -16.84 -28.96
CA ASP A 74 8.68 -16.64 -29.08
C ASP A 74 9.47 -17.94 -28.86
N LEU A 75 9.08 -18.75 -27.88
CA LEU A 75 9.68 -20.07 -27.63
C LEU A 75 9.40 -21.07 -28.76
N SER A 76 8.31 -20.88 -29.50
CA SER A 76 7.87 -21.77 -30.58
C SER A 76 8.61 -21.53 -31.90
N ILE A 77 9.06 -20.30 -32.15
CA ILE A 77 9.69 -19.90 -33.42
C ILE A 77 10.90 -20.79 -33.79
N PRO A 78 11.90 -21.01 -32.91
CA PRO A 78 13.06 -21.83 -33.25
C PRO A 78 12.73 -23.31 -33.52
N LEU A 79 11.57 -23.76 -33.04
CA LEU A 79 11.09 -25.13 -33.17
C LEU A 79 10.19 -25.34 -34.40
N GLY A 80 9.88 -24.26 -35.13
CA GLY A 80 8.96 -24.31 -36.28
C GLY A 80 7.52 -24.65 -35.88
N ILE A 81 7.15 -24.43 -34.62
CA ILE A 81 5.79 -24.66 -34.13
C ILE A 81 4.94 -23.42 -34.48
N PRO A 82 3.85 -23.57 -35.25
CA PRO A 82 3.05 -22.43 -35.66
C PRO A 82 2.14 -21.96 -34.53
N LYS A 83 1.75 -20.68 -34.57
CA LYS A 83 0.80 -20.07 -33.62
C LYS A 83 -0.52 -20.85 -33.47
N SER A 84 -1.02 -21.45 -34.55
CA SER A 84 -2.23 -22.28 -34.52
C SER A 84 -2.12 -23.50 -33.59
N ALA A 85 -0.92 -24.03 -33.36
CA ALA A 85 -0.69 -25.13 -32.42
C ALA A 85 -0.72 -24.67 -30.94
N LEU A 86 -0.66 -23.36 -30.69
CA LEU A 86 -0.71 -22.78 -29.36
C LEU A 86 -2.14 -22.49 -28.92
N GLU A 87 -3.10 -22.43 -29.85
CA GLU A 87 -4.46 -21.98 -29.54
C GLU A 87 -5.13 -22.83 -28.45
N GLY A 88 -5.63 -22.13 -27.43
CA GLY A 88 -6.44 -22.71 -26.38
C GLY A 88 -5.69 -23.62 -25.40
N ILE A 89 -4.35 -23.61 -25.37
CA ILE A 89 -3.57 -24.36 -24.35
C ILE A 89 -3.91 -23.90 -22.93
N VAL A 90 -4.33 -22.65 -22.78
CA VAL A 90 -4.80 -22.02 -21.53
C VAL A 90 -5.99 -21.11 -21.86
N ASP A 91 -7.00 -21.11 -21.00
CA ASP A 91 -8.08 -20.11 -21.04
C ASP A 91 -7.90 -19.04 -19.95
N THR A 92 -8.44 -17.84 -20.19
CA THR A 92 -8.32 -16.70 -19.27
C THR A 92 -8.91 -16.99 -17.89
N ASN A 93 -9.93 -17.85 -17.76
CA ASN A 93 -10.50 -18.17 -16.44
C ASN A 93 -9.55 -19.06 -15.63
N SER A 94 -8.90 -20.03 -16.27
CA SER A 94 -7.87 -20.86 -15.62
C SER A 94 -6.70 -19.99 -15.14
N MET A 95 -6.20 -19.09 -15.99
CA MET A 95 -5.14 -18.13 -15.62
C MET A 95 -5.59 -17.22 -14.46
N TYR A 96 -6.81 -16.68 -14.51
CA TYR A 96 -7.39 -15.87 -13.45
C TYR A 96 -7.43 -16.61 -12.11
N ASN A 97 -7.92 -17.85 -12.11
CA ASN A 97 -8.05 -18.66 -10.90
C ASN A 97 -6.68 -18.97 -10.30
N ASP A 98 -5.70 -19.32 -11.13
CA ASP A 98 -4.36 -19.67 -10.66
C ASP A 98 -3.60 -18.44 -10.13
N ILE A 99 -3.71 -17.28 -10.79
CA ILE A 99 -3.16 -16.01 -10.26
C ILE A 99 -3.81 -15.68 -8.91
N ARG A 100 -5.13 -15.84 -8.79
CA ARG A 100 -5.84 -15.54 -7.55
C ARG A 100 -5.45 -16.50 -6.42
N ALA A 101 -5.36 -17.80 -6.70
CA ALA A 101 -4.90 -18.79 -5.73
C ALA A 101 -3.45 -18.52 -5.30
N SER A 102 -2.59 -18.16 -6.25
CA SER A 102 -1.21 -17.73 -6.01
C SER A 102 -1.11 -16.51 -5.09
N LEU A 103 -1.95 -15.51 -5.33
CA LEU A 103 -2.07 -14.32 -4.51
C LEU A 103 -2.53 -14.65 -3.08
N GLU A 104 -3.66 -15.36 -2.94
CA GLU A 104 -4.24 -15.72 -1.63
C GLU A 104 -3.27 -16.57 -0.79
N ALA A 105 -2.58 -17.54 -1.41
CA ALA A 105 -1.53 -18.32 -0.76
C ALA A 105 -0.37 -17.43 -0.31
N SER A 106 0.13 -16.55 -1.19
CA SER A 106 1.25 -15.66 -0.87
C SER A 106 0.92 -14.69 0.27
N LEU A 107 -0.32 -14.20 0.34
CA LEU A 107 -0.78 -13.31 1.42
C LEU A 107 -0.88 -14.03 2.78
N THR A 108 -1.20 -15.32 2.77
CA THR A 108 -1.26 -16.17 3.98
C THR A 108 0.09 -16.82 4.33
N GLY A 109 1.15 -16.53 3.56
CA GLY A 109 2.48 -17.11 3.74
C GLY A 109 2.58 -18.58 3.31
N GLN A 110 1.60 -19.06 2.55
CA GLN A 110 1.58 -20.37 1.92
C GLN A 110 2.15 -20.30 0.50
N THR A 111 2.51 -21.44 -0.06
CA THR A 111 2.93 -21.55 -1.46
C THR A 111 1.83 -22.22 -2.26
N TYR A 112 1.58 -21.71 -3.46
CA TYR A 112 0.69 -22.31 -4.43
C TYR A 112 1.47 -22.66 -5.69
N GLN A 113 1.16 -23.83 -6.27
CA GLN A 113 1.75 -24.31 -7.49
C GLN A 113 0.61 -24.69 -8.46
N PRO A 114 0.46 -24.00 -9.60
CA PRO A 114 -0.53 -24.36 -10.60
C PRO A 114 -0.29 -25.76 -11.16
N ASP A 115 -1.36 -26.49 -11.47
CA ASP A 115 -1.29 -27.76 -12.18
C ASP A 115 -1.16 -27.54 -13.69
N THR A 116 0.03 -27.79 -14.23
CA THR A 116 0.35 -27.63 -15.66
C THR A 116 0.08 -28.90 -16.48
N GLY A 117 -0.49 -29.96 -15.90
CA GLY A 117 -0.73 -31.23 -16.59
C GLY A 117 -1.61 -31.06 -17.83
N LYS A 118 -2.76 -30.38 -17.68
CA LYS A 118 -3.70 -30.15 -18.79
C LYS A 118 -3.09 -29.32 -19.91
N LEU A 119 -2.34 -28.27 -19.55
CA LEU A 119 -1.61 -27.42 -20.49
C LEU A 119 -0.61 -28.24 -21.30
N ARG A 120 0.23 -29.04 -20.63
CA ARG A 120 1.25 -29.87 -21.29
C ARG A 120 0.64 -30.91 -22.22
N THR A 121 -0.42 -31.60 -21.77
CA THR A 121 -1.14 -32.58 -22.59
C THR A 121 -1.72 -31.92 -23.84
N LYS A 122 -2.43 -30.79 -23.68
CA LYS A 122 -3.07 -30.11 -24.82
C LYS A 122 -2.07 -29.55 -25.82
N LEU A 123 -0.99 -28.93 -25.34
CA LEU A 123 0.08 -28.43 -26.21
C LEU A 123 0.78 -29.58 -26.95
N LYS A 124 1.03 -30.70 -26.28
CA LYS A 124 1.59 -31.90 -26.90
C LYS A 124 0.70 -32.41 -28.04
N GLU A 125 -0.59 -32.58 -27.75
CA GLU A 125 -1.58 -33.03 -28.74
C GLU A 125 -1.64 -32.08 -29.95
N ASN A 126 -1.66 -30.77 -29.73
CA ASN A 126 -1.68 -29.78 -30.81
C ASN A 126 -0.43 -29.86 -31.70
N VAL A 127 0.76 -29.98 -31.11
CA VAL A 127 2.02 -30.08 -31.86
C VAL A 127 2.12 -31.40 -32.62
N GLU A 128 1.73 -32.52 -32.00
CA GLU A 128 1.72 -33.83 -32.67
C GLU A 128 0.70 -33.89 -33.80
N ASN A 129 -0.48 -33.29 -33.63
CA ASN A 129 -1.49 -33.20 -34.68
C ASN A 129 -1.00 -32.33 -35.85
N TYR A 130 -0.32 -31.22 -35.55
CA TYR A 130 0.31 -30.40 -36.58
C TYR A 130 1.38 -31.18 -37.37
N ALA A 131 2.28 -31.88 -36.68
CA ALA A 131 3.32 -32.70 -37.31
C ALA A 131 2.71 -33.78 -38.21
N LYS A 132 1.70 -34.51 -37.73
CA LYS A 132 0.96 -35.52 -38.51
C LYS A 132 0.30 -34.91 -39.75
N SER A 133 -0.34 -33.74 -39.63
CA SER A 133 -0.99 -33.06 -40.76
C SER A 133 -0.01 -32.60 -41.85
N ARG A 134 1.29 -32.52 -41.52
CA ARG A 134 2.38 -32.15 -42.41
C ARG A 134 3.26 -33.32 -42.81
N GLU A 135 2.87 -34.55 -42.45
CA GLU A 135 3.64 -35.77 -42.70
C GLU A 135 5.07 -35.72 -42.11
N ILE A 136 5.24 -35.01 -40.99
CA ILE A 136 6.50 -34.92 -40.26
C ILE A 136 6.57 -36.08 -39.25
N GLU A 137 7.53 -36.97 -39.42
CA GLU A 137 7.83 -38.01 -38.43
C GLU A 137 8.62 -37.44 -37.24
N LEU A 138 8.07 -37.64 -36.04
CA LEU A 138 8.74 -37.28 -34.79
C LEU A 138 9.55 -38.49 -34.29
N GLY A 139 10.85 -38.49 -34.57
CA GLY A 139 11.79 -39.46 -33.99
C GLY A 139 12.06 -39.20 -32.50
N GLU A 140 12.85 -40.08 -31.88
CA GLU A 140 13.16 -39.99 -30.44
C GLU A 140 13.84 -38.66 -30.04
N ALA A 141 14.72 -38.14 -30.90
CA ALA A 141 15.38 -36.86 -30.68
C ALA A 141 14.38 -35.69 -30.69
N GLN A 142 13.46 -35.66 -31.65
CA GLN A 142 12.40 -34.67 -31.74
C GLN A 142 11.43 -34.77 -30.56
N GLN A 143 11.12 -35.98 -30.10
CA GLN A 143 10.27 -36.19 -28.93
C GLN A 143 10.93 -35.63 -27.65
N THR A 144 12.25 -35.76 -27.53
CA THR A 144 13.02 -35.21 -26.40
C THR A 144 13.01 -33.68 -26.41
N VAL A 145 13.19 -33.07 -27.60
CA VAL A 145 13.08 -31.61 -27.78
C VAL A 145 11.67 -31.12 -27.45
N LEU A 146 10.64 -31.83 -27.92
CA LEU A 146 9.24 -31.52 -27.61
C LEU A 146 8.99 -31.57 -26.11
N ASN A 147 9.43 -32.62 -25.41
CA ASN A 147 9.24 -32.72 -23.96
C ASN A 147 9.94 -31.56 -23.21
N THR A 148 11.14 -31.17 -23.66
CA THR A 148 11.85 -30.01 -23.07
C THR A 148 11.07 -28.71 -23.30
N TYR A 149 10.53 -28.53 -24.50
CA TYR A 149 9.69 -27.38 -24.83
C TYR A 149 8.41 -27.34 -23.98
N LEU A 150 7.73 -28.47 -23.78
CA LEU A 150 6.54 -28.57 -22.93
C LEU A 150 6.82 -28.12 -21.49
N GLU A 151 7.98 -28.49 -20.93
CA GLU A 151 8.39 -28.05 -19.59
C GLU A 151 8.72 -26.56 -19.57
N GLN A 152 9.37 -26.01 -20.60
CA GLN A 152 9.62 -24.56 -20.69
C GLN A 152 8.32 -23.75 -20.72
N VAL A 153 7.31 -24.21 -21.47
CA VAL A 153 6.00 -23.54 -21.51
C VAL A 153 5.27 -23.67 -20.18
N ALA A 154 5.34 -24.83 -19.52
CA ALA A 154 4.80 -25.02 -18.18
C ALA A 154 5.47 -24.08 -17.16
N ASP A 155 6.78 -23.90 -17.23
CA ASP A 155 7.51 -22.95 -16.39
C ASP A 155 7.11 -21.49 -16.66
N GLN A 156 6.89 -21.11 -17.93
CA GLN A 156 6.37 -19.77 -18.25
C GLN A 156 4.97 -19.56 -17.66
N TYR A 157 4.10 -20.57 -17.72
CA TYR A 157 2.77 -20.50 -17.11
C TYR A 157 2.88 -20.29 -15.60
N VAL A 158 3.68 -21.10 -14.92
CA VAL A 158 3.91 -20.96 -13.46
C VAL A 158 4.43 -19.58 -13.12
N ARG A 159 5.37 -19.03 -13.90
CA ARG A 159 5.90 -17.67 -13.69
C ARG A 159 4.83 -16.60 -13.89
N ALA A 160 4.01 -16.71 -14.94
CA ALA A 160 2.93 -15.78 -15.23
C ALA A 160 1.87 -15.75 -14.13
N THR A 161 1.59 -16.91 -13.50
CA THR A 161 0.63 -16.99 -12.38
C THR A 161 1.14 -16.37 -11.07
N LYS A 162 2.43 -16.05 -10.98
CA LYS A 162 3.02 -15.44 -9.78
C LYS A 162 3.12 -13.94 -9.93
N ILE A 163 2.64 -13.21 -8.93
CA ILE A 163 2.87 -11.78 -8.84
C ILE A 163 4.20 -11.58 -8.10
N PRO A 164 5.20 -10.91 -8.71
CA PRO A 164 6.45 -10.59 -8.06
C PRO A 164 6.20 -9.90 -6.71
N PHE A 165 7.19 -9.88 -5.80
CA PHE A 165 7.17 -9.25 -4.46
C PHE A 165 6.08 -9.71 -3.45
N ILE A 166 4.95 -10.27 -3.87
CA ILE A 166 3.86 -10.69 -2.96
C ILE A 166 4.28 -11.89 -2.10
N GLU A 167 5.15 -12.77 -2.58
CA GLU A 167 5.69 -13.87 -1.76
C GLU A 167 6.44 -13.36 -0.50
N TYR A 168 6.99 -12.13 -0.53
CA TYR A 168 7.60 -11.50 0.65
C TYR A 168 6.55 -10.92 1.60
N TYR A 169 5.35 -10.65 1.11
CA TYR A 169 4.26 -10.08 1.89
C TYR A 169 3.85 -11.03 3.02
N GLY A 170 3.47 -12.28 2.72
CA GLY A 170 2.97 -13.21 3.75
C GLY A 170 3.97 -13.46 4.89
N ARG A 171 5.27 -13.50 4.57
CA ARG A 171 6.34 -13.69 5.57
C ARG A 171 6.43 -12.52 6.56
N ILE A 172 6.19 -11.30 6.10
CA ILE A 172 6.33 -10.07 6.90
C ILE A 172 4.98 -9.66 7.51
N HIS A 173 3.87 -10.01 6.85
CA HIS A 173 2.54 -9.49 7.15
C HIS A 173 2.09 -9.77 8.58
N GLY A 174 2.20 -11.03 9.06
CA GLY A 174 1.74 -11.39 10.40
C GLY A 174 2.50 -10.70 11.53
N PHE A 175 3.81 -10.46 11.34
CA PHE A 175 4.61 -9.68 12.28
C PHE A 175 4.31 -8.19 12.18
N ALA A 176 4.25 -7.65 10.95
CA ALA A 176 3.96 -6.25 10.68
C ALA A 176 2.58 -5.84 11.22
N GLU A 177 1.53 -6.64 11.02
CA GLU A 177 0.17 -6.39 11.52
C GLU A 177 0.15 -6.19 13.04
N LYS A 178 0.84 -7.06 13.79
CA LYS A 178 0.93 -6.97 15.26
C LYS A 178 1.69 -5.73 15.69
N VAL A 179 2.89 -5.50 15.12
CA VAL A 179 3.74 -4.36 15.46
C VAL A 179 3.05 -3.04 15.12
N ILE A 180 2.42 -2.95 13.95
CA ILE A 180 1.67 -1.77 13.50
C ILE A 180 0.49 -1.51 14.43
N THR A 181 -0.29 -2.54 14.78
CA THR A 181 -1.45 -2.38 15.67
C THR A 181 -1.03 -1.88 17.05
N VAL A 182 -0.02 -2.51 17.65
CA VAL A 182 0.51 -2.08 18.97
C VAL A 182 1.14 -0.70 18.88
N GLY A 183 1.86 -0.40 17.80
CA GLY A 183 2.47 0.91 17.55
C GLY A 183 1.45 2.03 17.45
N ILE A 184 0.35 1.81 16.72
CA ILE A 184 -0.76 2.77 16.62
C ILE A 184 -1.37 3.02 18.01
N LEU A 185 -1.72 1.94 18.73
CA LEU A 185 -2.32 2.06 20.07
C LEU A 185 -1.39 2.79 21.04
N GLY A 186 -0.11 2.45 21.05
CA GLY A 186 0.90 3.10 21.88
C GLY A 186 1.02 4.60 21.59
N CYS A 187 1.07 4.98 20.30
CA CYS A 187 1.10 6.37 19.89
C CYS A 187 -0.15 7.15 20.31
N LEU A 188 -1.33 6.56 20.14
CA LEU A 188 -2.60 7.18 20.53
C LEU A 188 -2.72 7.35 22.05
N VAL A 189 -2.38 6.33 22.83
CA VAL A 189 -2.36 6.41 24.31
C VAL A 189 -1.40 7.49 24.77
N PHE A 190 -0.19 7.53 24.21
CA PHE A 190 0.79 8.57 24.53
C PHE A 190 0.28 9.97 24.19
N ALA A 191 -0.30 10.17 23.00
CA ALA A 191 -0.87 11.45 22.59
C ALA A 191 -2.01 11.90 23.53
N VAL A 192 -2.86 10.97 23.98
CA VAL A 192 -3.94 11.24 24.95
C VAL A 192 -3.37 11.64 26.30
N LEU A 193 -2.38 10.92 26.84
CA LEU A 193 -1.75 11.24 28.12
C LEU A 193 -1.07 12.61 28.09
N ALA A 194 -0.30 12.90 27.03
CA ALA A 194 0.30 14.21 26.82
C ALA A 194 -0.76 15.31 26.71
N GLY A 195 -1.88 15.04 26.04
CA GLY A 195 -3.04 15.92 25.96
C GLY A 195 -3.67 16.20 27.33
N ILE A 196 -3.86 15.17 28.17
CA ILE A 196 -4.40 15.32 29.53
C ILE A 196 -3.51 16.21 30.38
N ILE A 197 -2.20 15.99 30.35
CA ILE A 197 -1.22 16.83 31.06
C ILE A 197 -1.35 18.28 30.56
N LEU A 198 -1.41 18.48 29.25
CA LEU A 198 -1.53 19.80 28.64
C LEU A 198 -2.81 20.52 29.09
N PHE A 199 -3.95 19.84 29.15
CA PHE A 199 -5.20 20.42 29.67
C PHE A 199 -5.15 20.73 31.18
N ARG A 200 -4.50 19.89 31.98
CA ARG A 200 -4.33 20.12 33.44
C ARG A 200 -3.50 21.39 33.73
N MET A 201 -2.60 21.80 32.84
CA MET A 201 -1.75 22.99 33.03
C MET A 201 -2.50 24.32 32.86
N TYR A 202 -3.68 24.33 32.24
CA TYR A 202 -4.43 25.55 31.94
C TYR A 202 -5.83 25.53 32.54
N ILE A 203 -6.11 26.52 33.39
CA ILE A 203 -7.47 26.82 33.88
C ILE A 203 -8.41 27.11 32.69
N TRP A 204 -7.92 27.89 31.72
CA TRP A 204 -8.66 28.26 30.53
C TRP A 204 -8.38 27.28 29.39
N LYS A 205 -9.27 26.31 29.20
CA LYS A 205 -9.12 25.19 28.24
C LYS A 205 -8.81 25.63 26.80
N HIS A 206 -9.23 26.83 26.38
CA HIS A 206 -8.94 27.34 25.05
C HIS A 206 -7.46 27.65 24.81
N HIS A 207 -6.65 27.88 25.85
CA HIS A 207 -5.20 28.00 25.72
C HIS A 207 -4.55 26.65 25.43
N ALA A 208 -4.95 25.60 26.14
CA ALA A 208 -4.53 24.22 25.87
C ALA A 208 -4.90 23.78 24.45
N MET A 209 -6.13 24.09 24.02
CA MET A 209 -6.66 23.72 22.71
C MET A 209 -5.88 24.31 21.53
N ARG A 210 -5.24 25.47 21.68
CA ARG A 210 -4.36 26.04 20.64
C ARG A 210 -3.15 25.15 20.35
N TYR A 211 -2.58 24.54 21.39
CA TYR A 211 -1.46 23.64 21.21
C TYR A 211 -1.87 22.34 20.51
N LEU A 212 -3.10 21.86 20.72
CA LEU A 212 -3.63 20.74 19.93
C LEU A 212 -3.87 21.10 18.46
N VAL A 213 -4.29 22.34 18.16
CA VAL A 213 -4.36 22.84 16.78
C VAL A 213 -2.97 22.81 16.15
N TYR A 214 -1.94 23.30 16.83
CA TYR A 214 -0.57 23.26 16.32
C TYR A 214 -0.09 21.83 16.07
N SER A 215 -0.37 20.92 17.00
CA SER A 215 -0.01 19.51 16.84
C SER A 215 -0.69 18.86 15.63
N THR A 216 -2.00 19.05 15.49
CA THR A 216 -2.78 18.46 14.40
C THR A 216 -2.41 19.05 13.03
N LEU A 217 -2.18 20.37 12.94
CA LEU A 217 -1.68 20.98 11.72
C LEU A 217 -0.29 20.45 11.35
N ALA A 218 0.63 20.36 12.33
CA ALA A 218 1.95 19.81 12.11
C ALA A 218 1.89 18.35 11.63
N SER A 219 1.06 17.52 12.26
CA SER A 219 0.86 16.12 11.82
C SER A 219 0.31 16.04 10.40
N GLY A 220 -0.68 16.87 10.04
CA GLY A 220 -1.23 16.94 8.68
C GLY A 220 -0.17 17.29 7.64
N LEU A 221 0.69 18.26 7.93
CA LEU A 221 1.80 18.61 7.05
C LEU A 221 2.84 17.48 6.94
N MET A 222 3.25 16.90 8.07
CA MET A 222 4.28 15.86 8.10
C MET A 222 3.84 14.58 7.37
N ILE A 223 2.57 14.19 7.49
CA ILE A 223 2.05 13.00 6.81
C ILE A 223 1.75 13.26 5.32
N GLY A 224 1.34 14.48 4.95
CA GLY A 224 0.89 14.80 3.59
C GLY A 224 1.98 15.31 2.64
N LEU A 225 3.03 15.98 3.12
CA LEU A 225 3.99 16.64 2.21
C LEU A 225 4.71 15.69 1.24
N VAL A 226 5.24 14.58 1.76
CA VAL A 226 5.99 13.62 0.93
C VAL A 226 5.06 12.88 -0.03
N PRO A 227 3.91 12.31 0.40
CA PRO A 227 2.98 11.66 -0.52
C PRO A 227 2.41 12.61 -1.57
N ALA A 228 2.08 13.86 -1.22
CA ALA A 228 1.64 14.86 -2.17
C ALA A 228 2.72 15.15 -3.22
N TYR A 229 3.98 15.33 -2.80
CA TYR A 229 5.09 15.49 -3.72
C TYR A 229 5.19 14.30 -4.70
N LEU A 230 5.16 13.06 -4.20
CA LEU A 230 5.26 11.86 -5.04
C LEU A 230 4.09 11.73 -6.02
N LEU A 231 2.87 12.07 -5.58
CA LEU A 231 1.68 12.07 -6.43
C LEU A 231 1.74 13.13 -7.54
N LEU A 232 2.32 14.30 -7.26
CA LEU A 232 2.46 15.40 -8.21
C LEU A 232 3.63 15.21 -9.17
N ALA A 233 4.81 14.84 -8.66
CA ALA A 233 6.02 14.62 -9.45
C ALA A 233 5.91 13.37 -10.35
N GLN A 234 5.12 12.39 -9.90
CA GLN A 234 4.91 11.11 -10.59
C GLN A 234 6.22 10.34 -10.88
N ASP A 235 7.25 10.54 -10.06
CA ASP A 235 8.56 9.89 -10.24
C ASP A 235 8.45 8.35 -10.28
N TYR A 236 7.50 7.77 -9.52
CA TYR A 236 7.22 6.33 -9.52
C TYR A 236 6.73 5.78 -10.87
N ARG A 237 6.22 6.64 -11.77
CA ARG A 237 5.82 6.26 -13.14
C ARG A 237 6.99 6.16 -14.11
N ARG A 238 8.17 6.65 -13.72
CA ARG A 238 9.39 6.59 -14.55
C ARG A 238 10.19 5.31 -14.32
N LEU A 239 9.77 4.47 -13.39
CA LEU A 239 10.38 3.16 -13.17
C LEU A 239 10.10 2.27 -14.39
N VAL A 240 11.16 1.78 -15.00
CA VAL A 240 11.07 0.78 -16.07
C VAL A 240 10.78 -0.56 -15.41
N ILE A 241 9.50 -0.95 -15.41
CA ILE A 241 9.02 -2.22 -14.89
C ILE A 241 8.50 -3.00 -16.08
N GLU A 242 9.20 -4.06 -16.44
CA GLU A 242 8.71 -5.02 -17.42
C GLU A 242 8.22 -6.27 -16.68
N PRO A 243 7.14 -6.90 -17.17
CA PRO A 243 6.29 -6.49 -18.30
C PRO A 243 5.23 -5.42 -17.96
N GLU A 244 4.57 -4.86 -18.97
CA GLU A 244 3.65 -3.71 -18.85
C GLU A 244 2.49 -3.93 -17.86
N TYR A 245 1.94 -5.14 -17.77
CA TYR A 245 0.89 -5.44 -16.79
C TYR A 245 1.37 -5.22 -15.34
N LEU A 246 2.64 -5.50 -15.07
CA LEU A 246 3.25 -5.32 -13.76
C LEU A 246 3.49 -3.84 -13.49
N TYR A 247 3.93 -3.08 -14.48
CA TYR A 247 4.02 -1.63 -14.40
C TYR A 247 2.67 -1.01 -14.03
N GLN A 248 1.61 -1.40 -14.74
CA GLN A 248 0.27 -0.88 -14.52
C GLN A 248 -0.28 -1.21 -13.14
N PHE A 249 -0.08 -2.44 -12.67
CA PHE A 249 -0.38 -2.83 -11.30
C PHE A 249 0.38 -1.96 -10.31
N MET A 250 1.71 -1.84 -10.45
CA MET A 250 2.57 -1.12 -9.51
C MET A 250 2.21 0.37 -9.42
N VAL A 251 1.99 1.02 -10.57
CA VAL A 251 1.55 2.42 -10.63
C VAL A 251 0.22 2.60 -9.90
N THR A 252 -0.75 1.71 -10.13
CA THR A 252 -2.08 1.78 -9.50
C THR A 252 -1.98 1.54 -8.00
N TYR A 253 -1.23 0.53 -7.59
CA TYR A 253 -1.00 0.16 -6.19
C TYR A 253 -0.30 1.27 -5.41
N VAL A 254 0.77 1.85 -5.97
CA VAL A 254 1.49 2.98 -5.35
C VAL A 254 0.60 4.22 -5.25
N THR A 255 -0.13 4.54 -6.33
CA THR A 255 -1.06 5.69 -6.32
C THR A 255 -2.11 5.54 -5.22
N ASN A 256 -2.77 4.37 -5.17
CA ASN A 256 -3.80 4.10 -4.16
C ASN A 256 -3.24 4.11 -2.74
N GLY A 257 -2.03 3.56 -2.53
CA GLY A 257 -1.33 3.61 -1.25
C GLY A 257 -1.05 5.05 -0.78
N LEU A 258 -0.51 5.90 -1.66
CA LEU A 258 -0.22 7.31 -1.35
C LEU A 258 -1.50 8.11 -1.05
N LEU A 259 -2.60 7.84 -1.75
CA LEU A 259 -3.89 8.51 -1.49
C LEU A 259 -4.42 8.26 -0.06
N ILE A 260 -4.08 7.13 0.57
CA ILE A 260 -4.45 6.89 1.98
C ILE A 260 -3.73 7.88 2.91
N PHE A 261 -2.46 8.20 2.65
CA PHE A 261 -1.72 9.18 3.44
C PHE A 261 -2.35 10.58 3.33
N GLU A 262 -2.79 10.95 2.12
CA GLU A 262 -3.54 12.19 1.90
C GLU A 262 -4.87 12.20 2.66
N GLY A 263 -5.56 11.06 2.72
CA GLY A 263 -6.75 10.90 3.54
C GLY A 263 -6.51 11.23 5.02
N PHE A 264 -5.40 10.76 5.59
CA PHE A 264 -5.00 11.12 6.96
C PHE A 264 -4.62 12.61 7.09
N ALA A 265 -3.89 13.16 6.11
CA ALA A 265 -3.52 14.58 6.10
C ALA A 265 -4.77 15.48 6.14
N ILE A 266 -5.72 15.22 5.24
CA ILE A 266 -7.02 15.91 5.19
C ILE A 266 -7.78 15.74 6.50
N GLY A 267 -7.77 14.54 7.08
CA GLY A 267 -8.36 14.26 8.39
C GLY A 267 -7.79 15.16 9.50
N PHE A 268 -6.47 15.31 9.56
CA PHE A 268 -5.83 16.20 10.53
C PHE A 268 -6.18 17.67 10.31
N PHE A 269 -6.20 18.15 9.06
CA PHE A 269 -6.64 19.52 8.76
C PHE A 269 -8.11 19.75 9.16
N GLY A 270 -8.97 18.76 8.93
CA GLY A 270 -10.37 18.79 9.37
C GLY A 270 -10.51 18.88 10.89
N ILE A 271 -9.75 18.06 11.64
CA ILE A 271 -9.71 18.12 13.11
C ILE A 271 -9.22 19.49 13.57
N ALA A 272 -8.14 20.01 12.98
CA ALA A 272 -7.61 21.34 13.31
C ALA A 272 -8.66 22.45 13.10
N ALA A 273 -9.40 22.41 11.99
CA ALA A 273 -10.48 23.34 11.70
C ALA A 273 -11.61 23.28 12.74
N LEU A 274 -12.04 22.07 13.13
CA LEU A 274 -13.04 21.87 14.19
C LEU A 274 -12.56 22.41 15.55
N LEU A 275 -11.29 22.18 15.89
CA LEU A 275 -10.70 22.70 17.12
C LEU A 275 -10.66 24.24 17.10
N LEU A 276 -10.29 24.85 15.98
CA LEU A 276 -10.30 26.32 15.80
C LEU A 276 -11.70 26.91 15.95
N MET A 277 -12.71 26.30 15.33
CA MET A 277 -14.12 26.70 15.49
C MET A 277 -14.55 26.61 16.95
N ARG A 278 -14.16 25.55 17.66
CA ARG A 278 -14.49 25.39 19.08
C ARG A 278 -13.81 26.45 19.94
N ILE A 279 -12.54 26.78 19.70
CA ILE A 279 -11.82 27.88 20.37
C ILE A 279 -12.56 29.20 20.16
N ALA A 280 -12.98 29.50 18.93
CA ALA A 280 -13.73 30.72 18.62
C ALA A 280 -15.05 30.79 19.40
N SER A 281 -15.80 29.68 19.47
CA SER A 281 -17.07 29.62 20.22
C SER A 281 -16.88 29.85 21.73
N LEU A 282 -15.85 29.26 22.33
CA LEU A 282 -15.55 29.41 23.75
C LEU A 282 -15.13 30.85 24.07
N ARG A 283 -14.32 31.48 23.19
CA ARG A 283 -13.92 32.87 23.36
C ARG A 283 -15.12 33.82 23.32
N ARG A 284 -16.07 33.61 22.39
CA ARG A 284 -17.30 34.43 22.31
C ARG A 284 -18.18 34.30 23.56
N ARG A 285 -18.32 33.10 24.12
CA ARG A 285 -19.10 32.88 25.38
C ARG A 285 -18.49 33.63 26.57
N LEU A 286 -17.17 33.63 26.68
CA LEU A 286 -16.49 34.34 27.76
C LEU A 286 -16.65 35.86 27.67
N ILE A 287 -16.62 36.43 26.47
CA ILE A 287 -16.85 37.86 26.25
C ILE A 287 -18.30 38.24 26.55
N LYS A 288 -19.27 37.36 26.25
CA LYS A 288 -20.69 37.59 26.58
C LYS A 288 -20.93 37.57 28.09
N ASN A 289 -20.36 36.60 28.80
CA ASN A 289 -20.50 36.47 30.25
C ASN A 289 -19.73 37.53 31.05
N SER A 290 -18.76 38.24 30.46
CA SER A 290 -18.05 39.34 31.13
C SER A 290 -18.72 40.71 30.95
N ARG A 291 -19.83 40.77 30.19
CA ARG A 291 -20.56 42.02 29.88
C ARG A 291 -21.97 42.07 30.52
N GLY A 292 -22.37 41.03 31.22
CA GLY A 292 -23.60 41.00 32.04
C GLY A 292 -23.22 40.73 33.49
#